data_AF-A0A0F2RJ53-F1
#
_entry.id   AF-A0A0F2RJ53-F1
#
_cell.length_a   1.000
_cell.length_b   1.000
_cell.length_c   1.000
_cell.angle_alpha   90.00
_cell.angle_beta   90.00
_cell.angle_gamma   90.00
#
_symmetry.space_group_name_H-M   'P 1'
#
loop_
_entity.id
_entity.type
_entity.pdbx_description
1 polymer ?
#
loop_
_entity_poly.entity_id
_entity_poly.type
_entity_poly.pdbx_seq_one_letter_code
_entity_poly.pdbx_strand_id
1 'polypeptide(L)'
;MTQNASGLFPFNLAGAARGGIALFLQVMIGMLLVVAAGMFAVMTAIAGLMLAGAALVMRFTGRRPMPAPRAPSEDEPMTLNARRTPRGWTVE
;
A
#
# COMPACT_ATOMS: atom_id res chain seq x y z
N MET A 1 71.83 -6.99 -21.70
CA MET A 1 70.39 -7.22 -21.87
C MET A 1 69.67 -6.49 -20.75
N THR A 2 69.32 -5.23 -20.98
CA THR A 2 68.60 -4.37 -20.03
C THR A 2 67.28 -4.01 -20.69
N GLN A 3 66.25 -4.79 -20.37
CA GLN A 3 64.90 -4.59 -20.85
C GLN A 3 64.28 -3.47 -20.00
N ASN A 4 64.14 -2.29 -20.59
CA ASN A 4 63.47 -1.15 -19.96
C ASN A 4 62.00 -1.49 -19.73
N ALA A 5 61.65 -1.80 -18.48
CA ALA A 5 60.27 -1.86 -18.01
C ALA A 5 59.72 -0.43 -17.80
N SER A 6 59.56 0.32 -18.88
CA SER A 6 59.03 1.70 -18.87
C SER A 6 57.61 1.78 -19.43
N GLY A 7 56.77 0.78 -19.15
CA GLY A 7 55.37 0.70 -19.61
C GLY A 7 54.33 0.82 -18.49
N LEU A 8 54.64 1.49 -17.38
CA LEU A 8 53.87 1.34 -16.14
C LEU A 8 52.60 2.17 -16.01
N PHE A 9 52.29 3.15 -16.87
CA PHE A 9 51.01 3.87 -16.76
C PHE A 9 50.51 4.47 -18.08
N PRO A 10 49.65 3.76 -18.85
CA PRO A 10 48.80 4.40 -19.82
C PRO A 10 47.60 5.01 -19.08
N PHE A 11 47.80 6.14 -18.40
CA PHE A 11 46.67 6.97 -17.96
C PHE A 11 45.99 7.52 -19.21
N ASN A 12 45.05 6.75 -19.75
CA ASN A 12 44.23 7.18 -20.86
C ASN A 12 43.27 8.25 -20.34
N LEU A 13 43.69 9.51 -20.42
CA LEU A 13 42.96 10.68 -19.94
C LEU A 13 41.52 10.71 -20.48
N ALA A 14 41.31 10.23 -21.71
CA ALA A 14 39.98 10.09 -22.30
C ALA A 14 39.12 9.04 -21.59
N GLY A 15 39.72 7.94 -21.13
CA GLY A 15 39.07 6.94 -20.29
C GLY A 15 38.71 7.47 -18.90
N ALA A 16 39.63 8.21 -18.27
CA ALA A 16 39.39 8.87 -16.98
C ALA A 16 38.25 9.91 -17.07
N ALA A 17 38.24 10.72 -18.13
CA ALA A 17 37.19 11.72 -18.38
C ALA A 17 35.82 11.06 -18.61
N ARG A 18 35.75 10.01 -19.45
CA ARG A 18 34.51 9.25 -19.67
C ARG A 18 34.01 8.58 -18.39
N GLY A 19 34.92 8.03 -17.58
CA GLY A 19 34.60 7.45 -16.28
C GLY A 19 34.00 8.49 -15.32
N GLY A 20 34.59 9.69 -15.26
CA GLY A 20 34.06 10.79 -14.44
C GLY A 20 32.67 11.25 -14.87
N ILE A 21 32.43 11.37 -16.18
CA ILE A 21 31.12 11.74 -16.73
C ILE A 21 30.07 10.65 -16.41
N ALA A 22 30.41 9.38 -16.60
CA ALA A 22 29.52 8.27 -16.29
C ALA A 22 29.15 8.22 -14.81
N LEU A 23 30.12 8.42 -13.91
CA LEU A 23 29.87 8.49 -12.47
C LEU A 23 28.94 9.66 -12.13
N PHE A 24 29.20 10.84 -12.70
CA PHE A 24 28.36 12.02 -12.48
C PHE A 24 26.91 11.78 -12.91
N LEU A 25 26.70 11.22 -14.10
CA LEU A 25 25.38 10.83 -14.60
C LEU A 25 24.71 9.81 -13.69
N GLN A 26 25.45 8.80 -13.23
CA GLN A 26 24.92 7.77 -12.33
C GLN A 26 24.47 8.37 -10.99
N VAL A 27 25.25 9.28 -10.41
CA VAL A 27 24.88 10.00 -9.19
C VAL A 27 23.65 10.88 -9.42
N MET A 28 23.57 11.60 -10.55
CA MET A 28 22.40 12.40 -10.90
C MET A 28 21.12 11.56 -11.01
N ILE A 29 21.20 10.42 -11.70
CA ILE A 29 20.07 9.49 -11.82
C ILE A 29 19.66 8.97 -10.44
N GLY A 30 20.63 8.56 -9.62
CA GLY A 30 20.36 8.14 -8.24
C GLY A 30 19.66 9.22 -7.43
N MET A 31 20.09 10.47 -7.54
CA MET A 31 19.50 11.58 -6.81
C MET A 31 18.07 11.89 -7.28
N LEU A 32 17.80 11.81 -8.58
CA LEU A 32 16.45 11.92 -9.14
C LEU A 32 15.52 10.82 -8.59
N LEU A 33 16.02 9.59 -8.51
CA LEU A 33 15.26 8.47 -7.94
C LEU A 33 14.96 8.68 -6.44
N VAL A 34 15.92 9.21 -5.67
CA VAL A 34 15.71 9.54 -4.25
C VAL A 34 14.63 10.60 -4.09
N VAL A 35 14.64 11.65 -4.92
CA VAL A 35 13.60 12.69 -4.89
C VAL A 35 12.23 12.11 -5.23
N ALA A 36 12.14 11.29 -6.28
CA ALA A 36 10.90 10.63 -6.66
C ALA A 36 10.38 9.71 -5.54
N ALA A 37 11.26 8.86 -4.98
CA ALA A 37 10.94 7.97 -3.88
C ALA A 37 10.48 8.75 -2.64
N GLY A 38 11.14 9.87 -2.33
CA GLY A 38 10.74 10.77 -1.24
C GLY A 38 9.34 11.35 -1.45
N MET A 39 9.02 11.78 -2.68
CA MET A 39 7.69 12.29 -3.00
C MET A 39 6.61 11.21 -2.80
N PHE A 40 6.84 10.00 -3.31
CA PHE A 40 5.93 8.87 -3.08
C PHE A 40 5.78 8.55 -1.59
N ALA A 41 6.89 8.54 -0.83
CA ALA A 41 6.86 8.29 0.61
C ALA A 41 6.01 9.32 1.35
N VAL A 42 6.12 10.60 0.99
CA VAL A 42 5.29 11.68 1.59
C VAL A 42 3.82 11.48 1.24
N MET A 43 3.49 11.21 -0.03
CA MET A 43 2.10 10.97 -0.43
C MET A 43 1.49 9.77 0.31
N THR A 44 2.22 8.67 0.40
CA THR A 44 1.78 7.48 1.13
C THR A 44 1.65 7.74 2.63
N ALA A 45 2.55 8.52 3.23
CA ALA A 45 2.45 8.91 4.63
C ALA A 45 1.18 9.73 4.92
N ILE A 46 0.82 10.67 4.04
CA ILE A 46 -0.41 11.46 4.17
C ILE A 46 -1.65 10.55 4.04
N ALA A 47 -1.67 9.67 3.04
CA ALA A 47 -2.76 8.72 2.86
C ALA A 47 -2.91 7.79 4.08
N GLY A 48 -1.80 7.27 4.61
CA GLY A 48 -1.77 6.46 5.82
C GLY A 48 -2.26 7.21 7.06
N LEU A 49 -1.86 8.48 7.21
CA LEU A 49 -2.32 9.34 8.31
C LEU A 49 -3.84 9.58 8.24
N MET A 50 -4.37 9.85 7.04
CA MET A 50 -5.81 9.99 6.83
C MET A 50 -6.56 8.71 7.17
N LEU A 51 -6.05 7.56 6.72
CA LEU A 51 -6.64 6.25 7.01
C LEU A 51 -6.60 5.93 8.52
N ALA A 52 -5.49 6.20 9.20
CA ALA A 52 -5.35 6.06 10.63
C ALA A 52 -6.31 6.98 11.40
N GLY A 53 -6.44 8.23 10.97
CA GLY A 53 -7.40 9.19 11.53
C GLY A 53 -8.84 8.72 11.37
N ALA A 54 -9.22 8.25 10.18
CA ALA A 54 -10.53 7.67 9.92
C ALA A 54 -10.78 6.44 10.80
N ALA A 55 -9.82 5.53 10.93
CA ALA A 55 -9.93 4.36 11.80
C ALA A 55 -10.11 4.76 13.27
N LEU A 56 -9.42 5.81 13.73
CA LEU A 56 -9.56 6.33 15.09
C LEU A 56 -10.96 6.91 15.33
N VAL A 57 -11.46 7.70 14.38
CA VAL A 57 -12.84 8.22 14.41
C VAL A 57 -13.85 7.09 14.41
N MET A 58 -13.71 6.08 13.55
CA MET A 58 -14.58 4.91 13.55
C MET A 58 -14.50 4.14 14.86
N ARG A 59 -13.32 4.03 15.48
CA ARG A 59 -13.15 3.35 16.77
C ARG A 59 -13.89 4.06 17.90
N PHE A 60 -13.89 5.39 17.92
CA PHE A 60 -14.56 6.16 18.98
C PHE A 60 -16.04 6.42 18.70
N THR A 61 -16.43 6.61 17.44
CA THR A 61 -17.82 6.87 17.03
C THR A 61 -18.61 5.57 16.76
N GLY A 62 -17.93 4.48 16.41
CA GLY A 62 -18.50 3.16 16.08
C GLY A 62 -18.81 2.27 17.29
N ARG A 63 -18.80 2.82 18.52
CA ARG A 63 -19.36 2.13 19.69
C ARG A 63 -20.88 1.89 19.56
N ARG A 64 -21.54 2.47 18.57
CA ARG A 64 -22.87 2.05 18.14
C ARG A 64 -22.69 0.86 17.20
N PRO A 65 -23.06 -0.38 17.60
CA PRO A 65 -23.13 -1.48 16.64
C PRO A 65 -24.18 -1.07 15.62
N MET A 66 -23.74 -0.69 14.42
CA MET A 66 -24.64 -0.66 13.28
C MET A 66 -24.98 -2.12 13.03
N PRO A 67 -26.25 -2.53 13.17
CA PRO A 67 -26.62 -3.89 12.82
C PRO A 67 -26.22 -4.04 11.36
N ALA A 68 -25.28 -4.94 11.07
CA ALA A 68 -25.08 -5.39 9.71
C ALA A 68 -26.46 -5.79 9.18
N PRO A 69 -26.84 -5.40 7.95
CA PRO A 69 -28.06 -5.93 7.34
C PRO A 69 -27.93 -7.45 7.35
N ARG A 70 -28.66 -8.09 8.28
CA ARG A 70 -28.67 -9.53 8.39
C ARG A 70 -29.32 -10.01 7.09
N ALA A 71 -28.56 -10.68 6.24
CA ALA A 71 -29.17 -11.41 5.13
C ALA A 71 -30.22 -12.35 5.75
N PRO A 72 -31.45 -12.44 5.22
CA PRO A 72 -32.44 -13.38 5.72
C PRO A 72 -31.81 -14.77 5.68
N SER A 73 -31.51 -15.34 6.84
CA SER A 73 -31.04 -16.72 6.93
C SER A 73 -32.26 -17.61 6.77
N GLU A 74 -32.22 -18.55 5.82
CA GLU A 74 -33.27 -19.56 5.62
C GLU A 74 -33.53 -20.42 6.88
N ASP A 75 -32.62 -20.35 7.87
CA ASP A 75 -32.70 -21.03 9.17
C ASP A 75 -33.31 -20.18 10.31
N GLU A 76 -33.83 -18.98 10.02
CA GLU A 76 -34.54 -18.21 11.06
C GLU A 76 -35.92 -18.84 11.29
N PRO A 77 -36.30 -19.21 12.54
CA PRO A 77 -37.54 -19.92 12.79
C PRO A 77 -38.74 -19.05 12.38
N MET A 78 -39.35 -19.41 11.25
CA MET A 78 -40.55 -18.74 10.74
C MET A 78 -41.68 -18.92 11.75
N THR A 79 -41.99 -17.87 12.50
CA THR A 79 -43.10 -17.85 13.45
C THR A 79 -44.40 -17.72 12.67
N LEU A 80 -44.99 -18.86 12.33
CA LEU A 80 -46.31 -18.91 11.71
C LEU A 80 -47.37 -18.52 12.75
N ASN A 81 -48.26 -17.60 12.40
CA ASN A 81 -49.31 -17.13 13.30
C ASN A 81 -50.49 -18.11 13.26
N ALA A 82 -50.56 -18.99 14.25
CA ALA A 82 -51.71 -19.86 14.43
C ALA A 82 -52.88 -19.08 15.02
N ARG A 83 -53.92 -18.81 14.22
CA ARG A 83 -55.18 -18.24 14.70
C ARG A 83 -56.19 -19.36 14.98
N ARG A 84 -56.87 -19.28 16.11
CA ARG A 84 -57.98 -20.20 16.44
C ARG A 84 -59.25 -19.74 15.72
N THR A 85 -59.78 -20.59 14.85
CA THR A 85 -61.08 -20.39 14.19
C THR A 85 -62.11 -21.37 14.76
N PRO A 86 -63.43 -21.10 14.61
CA PRO A 86 -64.47 -22.02 15.07
C PRO A 86 -64.39 -23.43 14.43
N ARG A 87 -63.66 -23.59 13.32
CA ARG A 87 -63.44 -24.86 12.63
C ARG A 87 -62.11 -25.55 12.96
N GLY A 88 -61.31 -24.96 13.86
CA GLY A 88 -60.00 -25.49 14.26
C GLY A 88 -58.90 -24.43 14.24
N TRP A 89 -57.66 -24.85 14.09
CA TRP A 89 -56.51 -23.95 13.98
C TRP A 89 -56.19 -23.70 12.51
N THR A 90 -55.98 -22.44 12.14
CA THR A 90 -55.45 -22.04 10.83
C THR A 90 -54.08 -21.42 11.03
N VAL A 91 -53.10 -21.83 10.22
CA VAL A 91 -51.70 -21.42 10.31
C VAL A 91 -51.38 -20.61 9.05
N GLU A 92 -51.00 -19.35 9.23
CA GLU A 92 -50.59 -18.39 8.19
C GLU A 92 -49.17 -17.88 8.45
#